data_AF-A0A922XP21-F1
#
_entry.id   AF-A0A922XP21-F1
#
_cell.length_a   1.000
_cell.length_b   1.000
_cell.length_c   1.000
_cell.angle_alpha   90.00
_cell.angle_beta   90.00
_cell.angle_gamma   90.00
#
_symmetry.space_group_name_H-M   'P 1'
#
loop_
_entity.id
_entity.type
_entity.pdbx_description
1 polymer ?
#
loop_
_entity_poly.entity_id
_entity_poly.type
_entity_poly.pdbx_seq_one_letter_code
_entity_poly.pdbx_strand_id
1 'polypeptide(L)'
;MLLVFAGSYLFAITVVHILPELYIQNSEVALIGVFVLCGFFLQHLLEYFTSGVEHGHVHEPHHGHHHAQDHAHDHSHHHHSVSAFVLLLALCIHAFLEGGMLAQPSTMGFHYDVTAILVGIALHRAPASFALMTVLTSQLHSKKKAFPYLFAFSLAAPIGLLLSTFFVETKVLSEAGLIYLYALVSGNFLYISTT
;
A
#
# COMPACT_ATOMS: atom_id res chain seq x y z
N MET A 1 -1.03 8.42 -16.53
CA MET A 1 -2.06 7.66 -17.29
C MET A 1 -2.23 6.25 -16.74
N LEU A 2 -1.16 5.44 -16.63
CA LEU A 2 -1.28 4.06 -16.12
C LEU A 2 -1.70 3.98 -14.64
N LEU A 3 -1.20 4.87 -13.78
CA LEU A 3 -1.62 4.95 -12.37
C LEU A 3 -3.12 5.28 -12.22
N VAL A 4 -3.60 6.32 -12.92
CA VAL A 4 -5.02 6.73 -12.92
C VAL A 4 -5.93 5.63 -13.50
N PHE A 5 -5.47 4.92 -14.54
CA PHE A 5 -6.18 3.75 -15.05
C PHE A 5 -6.25 2.63 -14.01
N ALA A 6 -5.14 2.30 -13.34
CA ALA A 6 -5.13 1.28 -12.31
C ALA A 6 -6.02 1.64 -11.11
N GLY A 7 -6.00 2.90 -10.67
CA GLY A 7 -6.86 3.42 -9.61
C GLY A 7 -8.34 3.33 -9.99
N SER A 8 -8.73 3.83 -11.16
CA SER A 8 -10.12 3.74 -11.64
C SER A 8 -10.59 2.29 -11.87
N TYR A 9 -9.70 1.40 -12.31
CA TYR A 9 -9.99 -0.04 -12.42
C TYR A 9 -10.26 -0.67 -11.05
N LEU A 10 -9.40 -0.41 -10.06
CA LEU A 10 -9.60 -0.90 -8.69
C LEU A 10 -10.87 -0.34 -8.05
N PHE A 11 -11.16 0.94 -8.26
CA PHE A 11 -12.43 1.55 -7.82
C PHE A 11 -13.62 0.79 -8.40
N ALA A 12 -13.64 0.59 -9.72
CA ALA A 12 -14.74 -0.07 -10.41
C ALA A 12 -14.93 -1.51 -9.93
N ILE A 13 -13.84 -2.29 -9.80
CA ILE A 13 -13.91 -3.66 -9.27
C ILE A 13 -14.40 -3.66 -7.82
N THR A 14 -13.90 -2.75 -6.98
CA THR A 14 -14.32 -2.67 -5.58
C THR A 14 -15.82 -2.38 -5.46
N VAL A 15 -16.34 -1.42 -6.23
CA VAL A 15 -17.75 -1.00 -6.15
C VAL A 15 -18.70 -1.99 -6.82
N VAL A 16 -18.32 -2.59 -7.95
CA VAL A 16 -19.22 -3.43 -8.75
C VAL A 16 -19.13 -4.91 -8.39
N HIS A 17 -17.99 -5.38 -7.89
CA HIS A 17 -17.78 -6.80 -7.58
C HIS A 17 -17.56 -7.04 -6.08
N ILE A 18 -16.60 -6.36 -5.44
CA ILE A 18 -16.19 -6.72 -4.08
C ILE A 18 -17.24 -6.32 -3.03
N LEU A 19 -17.69 -5.05 -3.04
CA LEU A 19 -18.68 -4.57 -2.06
C LEU A 19 -20.03 -5.31 -2.18
N PRO A 20 -20.61 -5.50 -3.38
CA PRO A 20 -21.87 -6.22 -3.50
C PRO A 20 -21.78 -7.65 -2.95
N GLU A 21 -20.70 -8.38 -3.27
CA GLU A 21 -20.50 -9.75 -2.76
C GLU A 21 -20.39 -9.76 -1.23
N LEU A 22 -19.65 -8.82 -0.64
CA LEU A 22 -19.54 -8.67 0.82
C LEU A 22 -20.91 -8.48 1.49
N TYR A 23 -21.78 -7.65 0.92
CA TYR A 23 -23.07 -7.33 1.53
C TYR A 23 -24.18 -8.35 1.25
N ILE A 24 -24.13 -9.09 0.15
CA ILE A 24 -25.14 -10.10 -0.19
C ILE A 24 -24.96 -11.36 0.67
N GLN A 25 -23.72 -11.72 1.00
CA GLN A 25 -23.42 -13.00 1.63
C GLN A 25 -23.44 -12.99 3.17
N ASN A 26 -23.59 -11.82 3.80
CA ASN A 26 -23.33 -11.67 5.22
C ASN A 26 -24.47 -10.97 5.97
N SER A 27 -24.82 -11.53 7.12
CA SER A 27 -25.86 -11.01 8.00
C SER A 27 -25.41 -9.75 8.77
N GLU A 28 -24.11 -9.61 9.04
CA GLU A 28 -23.52 -8.54 9.86
C GLU A 28 -23.07 -7.32 9.03
N VAL A 29 -23.99 -6.81 8.20
CA VAL A 29 -23.79 -5.68 7.26
C VAL A 29 -23.14 -4.46 7.92
N ALA A 30 -23.53 -4.13 9.15
CA ALA A 30 -22.98 -2.97 9.87
C ALA A 30 -21.48 -3.11 10.15
N LEU A 31 -21.01 -4.30 10.55
CA LEU A 31 -19.61 -4.54 10.85
C LEU A 31 -18.75 -4.52 9.59
N ILE A 32 -19.27 -5.03 8.47
CA ILE A 32 -18.60 -4.92 7.17
C ILE A 32 -18.32 -3.46 6.82
N GLY A 33 -19.32 -2.58 6.96
CA GLY A 33 -19.14 -1.15 6.73
C GLY A 33 -18.07 -0.51 7.62
N VAL A 34 -18.02 -0.91 8.90
CA VAL A 34 -16.98 -0.46 9.84
C VAL A 34 -15.59 -0.91 9.40
N PHE A 35 -15.43 -2.17 8.97
CA PHE A 35 -14.14 -2.67 8.48
C PHE A 35 -13.72 -1.98 7.17
N VAL A 36 -14.64 -1.68 6.26
CA VAL A 36 -14.37 -0.84 5.08
C VAL A 36 -13.84 0.54 5.49
N LEU A 37 -14.49 1.21 6.45
CA LEU A 37 -14.00 2.50 6.95
C LEU A 37 -12.63 2.38 7.63
N CYS A 38 -12.44 1.37 8.47
CA CYS A 38 -11.14 1.09 9.09
C CYS A 38 -10.05 0.89 8.06
N GLY A 39 -10.33 0.17 6.98
CA GLY A 39 -9.41 -0.03 5.87
C GLY A 39 -9.04 1.26 5.15
N PHE A 40 -10.03 2.09 4.86
CA PHE A 40 -9.83 3.41 4.25
C PHE A 40 -8.94 4.30 5.12
N PHE A 41 -9.25 4.41 6.43
CA PHE A 41 -8.47 5.22 7.35
C PHE A 41 -7.08 4.64 7.66
N LEU A 42 -6.95 3.32 7.70
CA LEU A 42 -5.66 2.66 7.85
C LEU A 42 -4.76 3.04 6.66
N GLN A 43 -5.28 2.94 5.44
CA GLN A 43 -4.50 3.31 4.26
C GLN A 43 -4.17 4.81 4.25
N HIS A 44 -5.13 5.67 4.61
CA HIS A 44 -4.90 7.10 4.76
C HIS A 44 -3.79 7.40 5.78
N LEU A 45 -3.77 6.69 6.91
CA LEU A 45 -2.74 6.82 7.93
C LEU A 45 -1.36 6.38 7.41
N LEU A 46 -1.30 5.23 6.74
CA LEU A 46 -0.06 4.75 6.11
C LEU A 46 0.46 5.78 5.11
N GLU A 47 -0.42 6.37 4.30
CA GLU A 47 -0.02 7.39 3.33
C GLU A 47 0.40 8.70 3.99
N TYR A 48 -0.29 9.16 5.04
CA TYR A 48 0.11 10.34 5.80
C TYR A 48 1.56 10.24 6.31
N PHE A 49 1.94 9.07 6.83
CA PHE A 49 3.32 8.81 7.25
C PHE A 49 4.31 8.76 6.09
N THR A 50 3.87 8.57 4.85
CA THR A 50 4.72 8.60 3.65
C THR A 50 4.77 9.95 2.95
N SER A 51 3.68 10.72 2.89
CA SER A 51 3.64 12.03 2.22
C SER A 51 4.38 13.11 3.01
N GLY A 52 4.40 13.00 4.35
CA GLY A 52 5.22 13.85 5.23
C GLY A 52 6.74 13.67 5.02
N VAL A 53 7.17 12.62 4.30
CA VAL A 53 8.58 12.28 4.03
C VAL A 53 9.09 12.96 2.76
N GLU A 54 8.22 13.13 1.78
CA GLU A 54 8.59 13.59 0.44
C GLU A 54 8.93 15.10 0.38
N HIS A 55 8.38 15.89 1.31
CA HIS A 55 8.60 17.33 1.38
C HIS A 55 9.84 17.75 2.21
N GLY A 56 10.59 16.80 2.78
CA GLY A 56 11.68 17.11 3.70
C GLY A 56 13.05 17.42 3.07
N HIS A 57 13.28 17.13 1.77
CA HIS A 57 14.64 17.11 1.21
C HIS A 57 14.81 17.50 -0.27
N VAL A 58 13.84 18.12 -0.92
CA VAL A 58 14.08 18.76 -2.23
C VAL A 58 14.37 20.25 -2.01
N HIS A 59 15.47 20.53 -1.30
CA HIS A 59 16.12 21.83 -1.46
C HIS A 59 17.15 21.68 -2.57
N GLU A 60 16.82 22.25 -3.73
CA GLU A 60 17.76 22.54 -4.79
C GLU A 60 19.01 23.24 -4.22
N PRO A 61 20.23 22.84 -4.61
CA PRO A 61 21.38 23.72 -4.44
C PRO A 61 21.17 24.89 -5.40
N HIS A 62 20.77 26.03 -4.84
CA HIS A 62 20.81 27.32 -5.52
C HIS A 62 22.23 27.55 -6.06
N HIS A 63 22.41 27.40 -7.38
CA HIS A 63 23.54 27.96 -8.09
C HIS A 63 23.33 29.47 -8.24
N GLY A 64 23.53 30.20 -7.14
CA GLY A 64 23.64 31.66 -7.13
C GLY A 64 25.11 32.06 -7.13
N HIS A 65 25.64 32.47 -8.27
CA HIS A 65 26.91 33.16 -8.36
C HIS A 65 26.79 34.54 -7.69
N HIS A 66 27.24 34.70 -6.44
CA HIS A 66 27.57 36.00 -5.88
C HIS A 66 28.81 35.93 -5.00
N HIS A 67 29.73 36.85 -5.27
CA HIS A 67 31.02 37.00 -4.63
C HIS A 67 30.93 37.58 -3.22
N ALA A 68 31.97 37.25 -2.43
CA ALA A 68 32.54 37.99 -1.30
C ALA A 68 32.04 37.72 0.14
N GLN A 69 32.98 37.18 0.91
CA GLN A 69 33.35 37.45 2.30
C GLN A 69 32.46 37.05 3.50
N ASP A 70 33.13 36.24 4.34
CA ASP A 70 33.18 36.24 5.80
C ASP A 70 32.02 35.67 6.64
N HIS A 71 32.49 34.90 7.63
CA HIS A 71 31.87 34.43 8.87
C HIS A 71 31.26 33.01 8.88
N ALA A 72 32.02 32.16 9.58
CA ALA A 72 31.65 30.83 10.03
C ALA A 72 30.49 30.87 11.02
N HIS A 73 29.44 30.12 10.72
CA HIS A 73 28.59 29.45 11.71
C HIS A 73 28.17 28.10 11.14
N ASP A 74 28.88 27.05 11.57
CA ASP A 74 28.53 25.65 11.31
C ASP A 74 27.32 25.29 12.19
N HIS A 75 26.13 25.56 11.66
CA HIS A 75 24.89 24.97 12.16
C HIS A 75 24.59 23.75 11.31
N SER A 76 25.10 22.61 11.77
CA SER A 76 24.68 21.28 11.33
C SER A 76 23.20 21.07 11.67
N HIS A 77 22.34 21.63 10.84
CA HIS A 77 20.93 21.30 10.84
C HIS A 77 20.82 19.84 10.41
N HIS A 78 20.67 18.95 11.39
CA HIS A 78 20.15 17.61 11.22
C HIS A 78 18.73 17.72 10.64
N HIS A 79 18.62 17.98 9.35
CA HIS A 79 17.37 17.82 8.63
C HIS A 79 17.01 16.35 8.74
N HIS A 80 15.93 16.09 9.47
CA HIS A 80 15.35 14.79 9.71
C HIS A 80 14.98 14.19 8.34
N SER A 81 15.93 13.52 7.70
CA SER A 81 15.69 12.65 6.55
C SER A 81 14.78 11.56 7.07
N VAL A 82 13.49 11.67 6.77
CA VAL A 82 12.59 10.58 7.10
C VAL A 82 13.00 9.40 6.24
N SER A 83 13.34 8.32 6.95
CA SER A 83 14.04 7.18 6.41
C SER A 83 13.20 6.48 5.34
N ALA A 84 13.77 6.15 4.19
CA ALA A 84 13.16 5.24 3.20
C ALA A 84 12.66 3.93 3.84
N PHE A 85 13.11 3.62 5.06
CA PHE A 85 12.59 2.53 5.88
C PHE A 85 11.12 2.71 6.30
N VAL A 86 10.68 3.93 6.64
CA VAL A 86 9.27 4.20 7.01
C VAL A 86 8.37 4.01 5.79
N LEU A 87 8.78 4.55 4.63
CA LEU A 87 8.11 4.33 3.35
C LEU A 87 8.01 2.84 3.02
N LEU A 88 9.14 2.12 3.13
CA LEU A 88 9.20 0.69 2.90
C LEU A 88 8.24 -0.07 3.82
N LEU A 89 8.24 0.23 5.12
CA LEU A 89 7.39 -0.43 6.10
C LEU A 89 5.90 -0.20 5.81
N ALA A 90 5.50 1.04 5.53
CA ALA A 90 4.12 1.38 5.20
C ALA A 90 3.65 0.65 3.94
N LEU A 91 4.47 0.65 2.89
CA LEU A 91 4.18 -0.06 1.63
C LEU A 91 4.16 -1.58 1.84
N CYS A 92 5.01 -2.14 2.70
CA CYS A 92 4.98 -3.56 3.03
C CYS A 92 3.70 -3.94 3.78
N ILE A 93 3.25 -3.15 4.76
CA ILE A 93 1.99 -3.40 5.48
C ILE A 93 0.81 -3.35 4.50
N HIS A 94 0.77 -2.30 3.67
CA HIS A 94 -0.24 -2.14 2.63
C HIS A 94 -0.29 -3.36 1.69
N ALA A 95 0.84 -3.75 1.11
CA ALA A 95 0.95 -4.88 0.19
C ALA A 95 0.68 -6.23 0.87
N PHE A 96 1.00 -6.37 2.16
CA PHE A 96 0.69 -7.56 2.94
C PHE A 96 -0.82 -7.75 3.11
N LEU A 97 -1.55 -6.68 3.47
CA LEU A 97 -3.00 -6.72 3.62
C LEU A 97 -3.69 -7.06 2.30
N GLU A 98 -3.25 -6.41 1.22
CA GLU A 98 -3.68 -6.70 -0.14
C GLU A 98 -3.42 -8.16 -0.52
N GLY A 99 -2.22 -8.70 -0.23
CA GLY A 99 -1.91 -10.11 -0.45
C GLY A 99 -2.84 -11.06 0.32
N GLY A 100 -3.20 -10.71 1.55
CA GLY A 100 -4.11 -11.50 2.38
C GLY A 100 -5.52 -11.63 1.79
N MET A 101 -5.99 -10.61 1.07
CA MET A 101 -7.29 -10.70 0.38
C MET A 101 -7.30 -11.76 -0.73
N LEU A 102 -6.15 -12.21 -1.26
CA LEU A 102 -6.16 -13.27 -2.27
C LEU A 102 -6.50 -14.64 -1.66
N ALA A 103 -6.44 -14.79 -0.33
CA ALA A 103 -6.92 -16.00 0.33
C ALA A 103 -8.45 -16.05 0.20
N GLN A 104 -8.96 -16.97 -0.61
CA GLN A 104 -10.38 -17.01 -0.96
C GLN A 104 -11.23 -17.57 0.19
N PRO A 105 -12.30 -16.87 0.63
CA PRO A 105 -13.32 -17.47 1.49
C PRO A 105 -14.06 -18.53 0.71
N SER A 106 -14.18 -19.74 1.28
CA SER A 106 -14.97 -20.86 0.74
C SER A 106 -16.44 -20.47 0.47
N THR A 107 -16.91 -19.40 1.10
CA THR A 107 -18.29 -18.89 1.05
C THR A 107 -18.55 -17.90 -0.09
N MET A 108 -17.53 -17.23 -0.64
CA MET A 108 -17.70 -16.29 -1.75
C MET A 108 -17.94 -17.03 -3.08
N GLY A 109 -19.05 -16.72 -3.74
CA GLY A 109 -19.67 -17.56 -4.76
C GLY A 109 -18.94 -17.56 -6.12
N PHE A 110 -19.47 -18.36 -7.04
CA PHE A 110 -18.94 -18.64 -8.39
C PHE A 110 -18.81 -17.42 -9.34
N HIS A 111 -19.22 -16.21 -8.95
CA HIS A 111 -19.07 -14.97 -9.73
C HIS A 111 -17.86 -14.11 -9.30
N TYR A 112 -16.94 -14.68 -8.53
CA TYR A 112 -15.70 -14.04 -8.12
C TYR A 112 -14.64 -14.13 -9.21
N ASP A 113 -14.39 -13.03 -9.93
CA ASP A 113 -13.28 -12.96 -10.89
C ASP A 113 -11.98 -12.60 -10.16
N VAL A 114 -11.34 -13.63 -9.58
CA VAL A 114 -10.00 -13.55 -8.99
C VAL A 114 -9.01 -12.92 -9.97
N THR A 115 -9.19 -13.19 -11.27
CA THR A 115 -8.32 -12.68 -12.34
C THR A 115 -8.43 -11.17 -12.44
N ALA A 116 -9.65 -10.62 -12.39
CA ALA A 116 -9.87 -9.18 -12.42
C ALA A 116 -9.21 -8.50 -11.22
N ILE A 117 -9.38 -9.05 -10.02
CA ILE A 117 -8.75 -8.51 -8.81
C ILE A 117 -7.22 -8.59 -8.92
N LEU A 118 -6.67 -9.74 -9.32
CA LEU A 118 -5.23 -9.93 -9.55
C LEU A 118 -4.67 -8.93 -10.57
N VAL A 119 -5.38 -8.68 -11.66
CA VAL A 119 -4.98 -7.71 -12.69
C VAL A 119 -4.99 -6.30 -12.10
N GLY A 120 -6.03 -5.91 -11.37
CA GLY A 120 -6.08 -4.61 -10.70
C GLY A 120 -4.94 -4.42 -9.70
N ILE A 121 -4.67 -5.44 -8.90
CA ILE A 121 -3.56 -5.53 -7.95
C ILE A 121 -2.21 -5.35 -8.66
N ALA A 122 -1.96 -6.15 -9.70
CA ALA A 122 -0.72 -6.07 -10.45
C ALA A 122 -0.52 -4.70 -11.11
N LEU A 123 -1.59 -4.12 -11.68
CA LEU A 123 -1.53 -2.86 -12.41
C LEU A 123 -1.19 -1.66 -11.53
N HIS A 124 -1.71 -1.57 -10.30
CA HIS A 124 -1.41 -0.44 -9.42
C HIS A 124 -0.07 -0.63 -8.67
N ARG A 125 0.34 -1.88 -8.46
CA ARG A 125 1.58 -2.18 -7.76
C ARG A 125 2.83 -1.99 -8.59
N ALA A 126 2.73 -2.16 -9.92
CA ALA A 126 3.84 -1.86 -10.82
C ALA A 126 4.33 -0.39 -10.68
N PRO A 127 3.45 0.65 -10.75
CA PRO A 127 3.82 2.03 -10.44
C PRO A 127 4.44 2.23 -9.04
N ALA A 128 3.83 1.66 -7.99
CA ALA A 128 4.33 1.81 -6.62
C ALA A 128 5.74 1.24 -6.43
N SER A 129 6.01 0.07 -7.02
CA SER A 129 7.34 -0.57 -6.98
C SER A 129 8.41 0.28 -7.67
N PHE A 130 8.05 0.95 -8.77
CA PHE A 130 8.95 1.84 -9.50
C PHE A 130 9.28 3.11 -8.69
N ALA A 131 8.27 3.72 -8.06
CA ALA A 131 8.45 4.87 -7.18
C ALA A 131 9.36 4.53 -6.00
N LEU A 132 9.09 3.42 -5.31
CA LEU A 132 9.90 2.95 -4.18
C LEU A 132 11.36 2.70 -4.58
N MET A 133 11.60 2.04 -5.73
CA MET A 133 12.96 1.81 -6.22
C MET A 133 13.71 3.11 -6.50
N THR A 134 13.02 4.13 -7.01
CA THR A 134 13.58 5.45 -7.28
C THR A 134 13.99 6.14 -5.98
N VAL A 135 13.09 6.17 -4.99
CA VAL A 135 13.38 6.75 -3.66
C VAL A 135 14.52 6.02 -2.95
N LEU A 136 14.49 4.68 -2.91
CA LEU A 136 15.54 3.88 -2.29
C LEU A 136 16.90 4.08 -2.96
N THR A 137 16.94 4.16 -4.29
CA THR A 137 18.18 4.39 -5.03
C THR A 137 18.74 5.79 -4.75
N SER A 138 17.86 6.79 -4.64
CA SER A 138 18.22 8.17 -4.30
C SER A 138 18.82 8.25 -2.89
N GLN A 139 18.16 7.66 -1.89
CA GLN A 139 18.62 7.73 -0.49
C GLN A 139 19.83 6.82 -0.19
N LEU A 140 19.92 5.63 -0.79
CA LEU A 140 21.01 4.68 -0.53
C LEU A 140 22.21 4.89 -1.47
N HIS A 141 22.11 5.82 -2.42
CA HIS A 141 23.11 6.14 -3.45
C HIS A 141 23.59 4.93 -4.27
N SER A 142 22.84 3.82 -4.29
CA SER A 142 23.23 2.59 -4.98
C SER A 142 22.05 1.67 -5.26
N LYS A 143 21.85 1.33 -6.54
CA LYS A 143 20.84 0.35 -6.97
C LYS A 143 21.05 -1.03 -6.33
N LYS A 144 22.30 -1.44 -6.13
CA LYS A 144 22.64 -2.74 -5.52
C LYS A 144 22.21 -2.80 -4.05
N LYS A 145 22.30 -1.66 -3.34
CA LYS A 145 21.84 -1.55 -1.95
C LYS A 145 20.32 -1.43 -1.85
N ALA A 146 19.67 -0.80 -2.82
CA ALA A 146 18.21 -0.66 -2.88
C ALA A 146 17.48 -1.98 -3.21
N PHE A 147 18.07 -2.80 -4.09
CA PHE A 147 17.46 -4.05 -4.56
C PHE A 147 16.93 -5.00 -3.46
N PRO A 148 17.65 -5.32 -2.37
CA PRO A 148 17.13 -6.20 -1.33
C PRO A 148 15.87 -5.66 -0.64
N TYR A 149 15.72 -4.34 -0.51
CA TYR A 149 14.52 -3.72 0.07
C TYR A 149 13.32 -3.83 -0.88
N LEU A 150 13.53 -3.62 -2.18
CA LEU A 150 12.48 -3.84 -3.19
C LEU A 150 12.06 -5.31 -3.24
N PHE A 151 13.01 -6.23 -3.09
CA PHE A 151 12.71 -7.66 -3.01
C PHE A 151 11.87 -7.99 -1.77
N ALA A 152 12.21 -7.42 -0.60
CA ALA A 152 11.39 -7.57 0.61
C ALA A 152 9.96 -7.04 0.42
N PHE A 153 9.79 -5.89 -0.24
CA PHE A 153 8.48 -5.35 -0.60
C PHE A 153 7.67 -6.28 -1.54
N SER A 154 8.34 -6.90 -2.51
CA SER A 154 7.70 -7.88 -3.41
C SER A 154 7.17 -9.09 -2.65
N LEU A 155 7.89 -9.56 -1.63
CA LEU A 155 7.49 -10.70 -0.79
C LEU A 155 6.31 -10.40 0.14
N ALA A 156 6.01 -9.14 0.45
CA ALA A 156 4.97 -8.78 1.41
C ALA A 156 3.59 -9.39 1.08
N ALA A 157 3.19 -9.37 -0.19
CA ALA A 157 1.89 -9.92 -0.59
C ALA A 157 1.84 -11.44 -0.71
N PRO A 158 2.83 -12.13 -1.30
CA PRO A 158 2.93 -13.58 -1.18
C PRO A 158 2.86 -14.04 0.28
N ILE A 159 3.54 -13.33 1.19
CA ILE A 159 3.47 -13.63 2.63
C ILE A 159 2.06 -13.38 3.18
N GLY A 160 1.40 -12.27 2.80
CA GLY A 160 0.01 -11.99 3.17
C GLY A 160 -0.95 -13.10 2.76
N LEU A 161 -0.85 -13.56 1.51
CA LEU A 161 -1.63 -14.67 0.97
C LEU A 161 -1.36 -15.95 1.77
N LEU A 162 -0.10 -16.37 1.87
CA LEU A 162 0.28 -17.62 2.53
C LEU A 162 -0.13 -17.64 4.01
N LEU A 163 0.03 -16.51 4.71
CA LEU A 163 -0.33 -16.43 6.13
C LEU A 163 -1.85 -16.46 6.32
N SER A 164 -2.60 -15.79 5.44
CA SER A 164 -4.06 -15.79 5.49
C SER A 164 -4.63 -17.18 5.17
N THR A 165 -4.10 -17.88 4.16
CA THR A 165 -4.50 -19.27 3.87
C THR A 165 -4.15 -20.21 5.02
N PHE A 166 -2.94 -20.08 5.59
CA PHE A 166 -2.52 -20.90 6.73
C PHE A 166 -3.41 -20.69 7.95
N PHE A 167 -3.80 -19.46 8.27
CA PHE A 167 -4.68 -19.18 9.41
C PHE A 167 -6.11 -19.68 9.21
N VAL A 168 -6.61 -19.69 7.98
CA VAL A 168 -7.91 -20.30 7.65
C VAL A 168 -7.83 -21.83 7.78
N GLU A 169 -6.79 -22.46 7.22
CA GLU A 169 -6.60 -23.92 7.29
C GLU A 169 -6.47 -24.43 8.73
N THR A 170 -5.76 -23.68 9.57
CA THR A 170 -5.56 -24.01 10.99
C THR A 170 -6.74 -23.61 11.87
N LYS A 171 -7.82 -23.04 11.30
CA LYS A 171 -9.01 -22.54 12.01
C LYS A 171 -8.72 -21.47 13.07
N VAL A 172 -7.55 -20.82 12.98
CA VAL A 172 -7.19 -19.67 13.82
C VAL A 172 -7.98 -18.45 13.37
N LEU A 173 -8.12 -18.27 12.04
CA LEU A 173 -8.97 -17.26 11.43
C LEU A 173 -10.28 -17.93 11.01
N SER A 174 -11.40 -17.43 11.55
CA SER A 174 -12.73 -17.86 11.11
C SER A 174 -13.03 -17.33 9.71
N GLU A 175 -13.99 -17.94 9.01
CA GLU A 175 -14.47 -17.41 7.71
C GLU A 175 -14.97 -15.97 7.84
N ALA A 176 -15.62 -15.63 8.96
CA ALA A 176 -16.01 -14.26 9.29
C ALA A 176 -14.80 -13.31 9.42
N GLY A 177 -13.70 -13.77 10.02
CA GLY A 177 -12.46 -13.00 10.10
C GLY A 177 -11.85 -12.72 8.72
N LEU A 178 -11.95 -13.66 7.80
CA LEU A 178 -11.51 -13.47 6.42
C LEU A 178 -12.41 -12.48 5.68
N ILE A 179 -13.72 -12.51 5.91
CA ILE A 179 -14.67 -11.52 5.38
C ILE A 179 -14.34 -10.10 5.88
N TYR A 180 -13.96 -9.95 7.16
CA TYR A 180 -13.53 -8.68 7.71
C TYR A 180 -12.20 -8.19 7.13
N LEU A 181 -11.26 -9.10 6.84
CA LEU A 181 -10.05 -8.77 6.09
C LEU A 181 -10.38 -8.25 4.69
N TYR A 182 -11.31 -8.90 3.98
CA TYR A 182 -11.77 -8.43 2.67
C TYR A 182 -12.43 -7.05 2.72
N ALA A 183 -13.29 -6.82 3.71
CA ALA A 183 -13.92 -5.52 3.94
C ALA A 183 -12.86 -4.44 4.19
N LEU A 184 -11.87 -4.74 5.04
CA LEU A 184 -10.72 -3.85 5.30
C LEU A 184 -9.94 -3.54 4.03
N VAL A 185 -9.59 -4.54 3.23
CA VAL A 185 -8.84 -4.33 1.99
C VAL A 185 -9.66 -3.60 0.92
N SER A 186 -10.98 -3.78 0.90
CA SER A 186 -11.88 -3.01 0.03
C SER A 186 -11.83 -1.51 0.36
N GLY A 187 -11.83 -1.16 1.64
CA GLY A 187 -11.66 0.22 2.08
C GLY A 187 -10.33 0.83 1.67
N ASN A 188 -9.25 0.04 1.77
CA ASN A 188 -7.92 0.42 1.30
C ASN A 188 -7.93 0.72 -0.22
N PHE A 189 -8.54 -0.12 -1.04
CA PHE A 189 -8.69 0.14 -2.48
C PHE A 189 -9.50 1.38 -2.81
N LEU A 190 -10.58 1.64 -2.08
CA LEU A 190 -11.35 2.89 -2.25
C LEU A 190 -10.46 4.11 -2.01
N TYR A 191 -9.64 4.11 -0.97
CA TYR A 191 -8.72 5.21 -0.71
C TYR A 191 -7.69 5.37 -1.84
N ILE A 192 -6.97 4.30 -2.20
CA ILE A 192 -5.93 4.34 -3.25
C ILE A 192 -6.47 4.79 -4.59
N SER A 193 -7.71 4.42 -4.91
CA SER A 193 -8.31 4.84 -6.16
C SER A 193 -8.61 6.34 -6.25
N THR A 194 -8.56 7.05 -5.12
CA THR A 194 -8.80 8.49 -5.03
C THR A 194 -7.51 9.32 -4.91
N THR A 195 -6.35 8.68 -4.72
CA THR A 195 -5.02 9.31 -4.65
C THR A 195 -4.25 9.16 -5.97
#